data_AF-A0A507WI79-F1
#
_entry.id   AF-A0A507WI79-F1
#
_cell.length_a   1.000
_cell.length_b   1.000
_cell.length_c   1.000
_cell.angle_alpha   90.00
_cell.angle_beta   90.00
_cell.angle_gamma   90.00
#
_symmetry.space_group_name_H-M   'P 1'
#
loop_
_entity.id
_entity.type
_entity.pdbx_description
1 polymer ?
#
loop_
_entity_poly.entity_id
_entity_poly.type
_entity_poly.pdbx_seq_one_letter_code
_entity_poly.pdbx_strand_id
1 'polypeptide(L)'
;MMTLQTTASMAFFLLFVLIAVLNAFYLIMSVYTNKHYSRIPIVGLVFAILGFYFSPMYWNYWWLAIITDVGTLEFIIRGVPIIGRELWLHRRANIAYCFEGDDKAYNKHITFTLYRHGECHLKQEFKRAVGEVGLVQSTLVGTWLEQQTEIIVSLSQQTITLNKVIQNDELILQLQNHFIHPDHSECHLTDICLRQTSTRRHHA
;
A
#
# COMPACT_ATOMS: atom_id res chain seq x y z
N MET A 1 31.33 16.15 31.54
CA MET A 1 30.08 15.54 31.05
C MET A 1 29.22 16.55 30.27
N MET A 2 29.04 17.78 30.78
CA MET A 2 28.29 18.85 30.10
C MET A 2 28.80 19.19 28.68
N THR A 3 30.11 19.09 28.44
CA THR A 3 30.72 19.39 27.13
C THR A 3 30.41 18.38 26.03
N LEU A 4 30.19 17.11 26.37
CA LEU A 4 29.89 16.05 25.38
C LEU A 4 28.42 16.13 24.93
N GLN A 5 27.51 16.48 25.84
CA GLN A 5 26.09 16.64 25.51
C GLN A 5 25.86 17.84 24.60
N THR A 6 26.54 18.97 24.88
CA THR A 6 26.42 20.17 24.03
C THR A 6 27.00 19.95 22.64
N THR A 7 28.15 19.27 22.51
CA THR A 7 28.73 18.96 21.20
C THR A 7 27.86 18.01 20.40
N ALA A 8 27.31 16.96 21.04
CA ALA A 8 26.37 16.05 20.39
C ALA A 8 25.09 16.76 19.92
N SER A 9 24.49 17.58 20.78
CA SER A 9 23.31 18.38 20.44
C SER A 9 23.58 19.31 19.26
N MET A 10 24.72 20.01 19.26
CA MET A 10 25.13 20.91 18.17
C MET A 10 25.32 20.14 16.86
N ALA A 11 25.97 18.97 16.89
CA ALA A 11 26.14 18.13 15.70
C ALA A 11 24.80 17.69 15.11
N PHE A 12 23.85 17.29 15.96
CA PHE A 12 22.50 16.91 15.53
C PHE A 12 21.72 18.09 14.94
N PHE A 13 21.80 19.28 15.53
CA PHE A 13 21.17 20.48 14.96
C PHE A 13 21.78 20.87 13.62
N LEU A 14 23.10 20.77 13.45
CA LEU A 14 23.75 21.04 12.17
C LEU A 14 23.29 20.06 11.08
N LEU A 15 23.19 18.77 11.41
CA LEU A 15 22.64 17.76 10.49
C LEU A 15 21.19 18.06 10.13
N PHE A 16 20.36 18.45 11.10
CA PHE A 16 18.98 18.86 10.85
C PHE A 16 18.90 20.04 9.88
N VAL A 17 19.66 21.11 10.12
CA VAL A 17 19.67 22.30 9.25
C VAL A 17 20.11 21.93 7.84
N LEU A 18 21.15 21.11 7.70
CA LEU A 18 21.63 20.65 6.39
C LEU A 18 20.53 19.90 5.62
N ILE A 19 19.81 18.99 6.28
CA ILE A 19 18.72 18.22 5.67
C ILE A 19 17.54 19.13 5.32
N ALA A 20 17.18 20.07 6.21
CA ALA A 20 16.10 21.02 5.96
C ALA A 20 16.38 21.89 4.73
N VAL A 21 17.62 22.38 4.58
CA VAL A 21 18.05 23.14 3.39
C VAL A 21 17.99 22.27 2.13
N LEU A 22 18.43 21.01 2.20
CA LEU A 22 18.36 20.09 1.08
C LEU A 22 16.91 19.79 0.66
N ASN A 23 16.02 19.55 1.62
CA ASN A 23 14.59 19.35 1.39
C ASN A 23 13.95 20.59 0.74
N ALA A 24 14.29 21.80 1.20
CA ALA A 24 13.83 23.05 0.61
C ALA A 24 14.35 23.23 -0.82
N PHE A 25 15.62 22.92 -1.07
CA PHE A 25 16.20 22.94 -2.41
C PHE A 25 15.48 21.96 -3.37
N TYR A 26 15.19 20.74 -2.93
CA TYR A 26 14.45 19.77 -3.74
C TYR A 26 13.00 20.19 -4.00
N LEU A 27 12.35 20.85 -3.05
CA LEU A 27 11.04 21.45 -3.28
C LEU A 27 11.12 22.51 -4.41
N ILE A 28 12.06 23.45 -4.32
CA ILE A 28 12.25 24.50 -5.32
C ILE A 28 12.53 23.89 -6.70
N MET A 29 13.43 22.91 -6.77
CA MET A 29 13.76 22.23 -8.03
C MET A 29 12.59 21.42 -8.58
N SER A 30 11.79 20.79 -7.72
CA SER A 30 10.60 20.04 -8.13
C SER A 30 9.56 20.97 -8.76
N VAL A 31 9.34 22.14 -8.15
CA VAL A 31 8.44 23.18 -8.67
C VAL A 31 8.95 23.75 -10.00
N TYR A 32 10.26 23.99 -10.13
CA TYR A 32 10.83 24.58 -11.35
C TYR A 32 10.84 23.60 -12.54
N THR A 33 11.14 22.32 -12.28
CA THR A 33 11.32 21.33 -13.36
C THR A 33 10.08 20.48 -13.64
N ASN A 34 9.03 20.61 -12.82
CA ASN A 34 7.88 19.69 -12.79
C ASN A 34 8.27 18.21 -12.63
N LYS A 35 9.47 17.92 -12.11
CA LYS A 35 9.92 16.56 -11.82
C LYS A 35 9.74 16.26 -10.34
N HIS A 36 9.35 15.03 -10.04
CA HIS A 36 9.26 14.57 -8.66
C HIS A 36 10.66 14.19 -8.16
N TYR A 37 11.15 14.92 -7.15
CA TYR A 37 12.37 14.56 -6.42
C TYR A 37 11.97 13.92 -5.09
N SER A 38 12.53 12.74 -4.81
CA SER A 38 12.31 12.06 -3.53
C SER A 38 12.87 12.91 -2.40
N ARG A 39 12.01 13.25 -1.43
CA ARG A 39 12.40 13.98 -0.23
C ARG A 39 12.44 13.02 0.94
N ILE A 40 13.25 13.34 1.94
CA ILE A 40 13.41 12.50 3.12
C ILE A 40 12.90 13.27 4.35
N PRO A 41 11.57 13.51 4.46
CA PRO A 41 11.01 14.40 5.47
C PRO A 41 11.31 13.93 6.90
N ILE A 42 11.26 12.62 7.16
CA ILE A 42 11.35 12.09 8.52
C ILE A 42 12.79 12.11 9.07
N VAL A 43 13.81 12.02 8.21
CA VAL A 43 15.20 11.90 8.67
C VAL A 43 15.70 13.19 9.32
N GLY A 44 15.34 14.35 8.77
CA GLY A 44 15.64 15.64 9.40
C GLY A 44 15.02 15.75 10.79
N LEU A 45 13.74 15.39 10.92
CA LEU A 45 13.01 15.43 12.19
C LEU A 45 13.67 14.57 13.27
N VAL A 46 14.17 13.37 12.93
CA VAL A 46 14.88 12.50 13.88
C VAL A 46 16.12 13.20 14.45
N PHE A 47 16.93 13.84 13.60
CA PHE A 47 18.10 14.58 14.07
C PHE A 47 17.73 15.78 14.93
N ALA A 48 16.67 16.50 14.61
CA ALA A 48 16.19 17.58 15.47
C ALA A 48 15.74 17.07 16.84
N ILE A 49 14.94 16.00 16.90
CA ILE A 49 14.48 15.40 18.16
C ILE A 49 15.67 14.94 19.00
N LEU A 50 16.67 14.30 18.40
CA LEU A 50 17.91 13.94 19.11
C LEU A 50 18.65 15.19 19.61
N GLY A 51 18.78 16.23 18.78
CA GLY A 51 19.37 17.51 19.17
C GLY A 51 18.69 18.13 20.40
N PHE A 52 17.36 18.15 20.43
CA PHE A 52 16.56 18.59 21.58
C PHE A 52 16.66 17.65 22.78
N TYR A 53 16.72 16.34 22.57
CA TYR A 53 16.86 15.35 23.64
C TYR A 53 18.18 15.53 24.39
N PHE A 54 19.28 15.82 23.67
CA PHE A 54 20.58 16.11 24.28
C PHE A 54 20.69 17.53 24.87
N SER A 55 19.69 18.39 24.65
CA SER A 55 19.63 19.74 25.23
C SER A 55 18.30 19.99 25.96
N PRO A 56 18.19 19.54 27.23
CA PRO A 56 16.94 19.57 28.00
C PRO A 56 16.30 20.96 28.08
N MET A 57 17.12 22.03 28.04
CA MET A 57 16.66 23.42 28.04
C MET A 57 15.72 23.73 26.87
N TYR A 58 15.92 23.09 25.72
CA TYR A 58 15.13 23.33 24.51
C TYR A 58 14.09 22.25 24.23
N TRP A 59 13.96 21.24 25.11
CA TRP A 59 13.06 20.10 24.88
C TRP A 59 11.63 20.55 24.58
N ASN A 60 11.09 21.53 25.31
CA ASN A 60 9.73 22.04 25.13
C ASN A 60 9.46 22.68 23.74
N TYR A 61 10.51 22.92 22.95
CA TYR A 61 10.43 23.52 21.61
C TYR A 61 10.65 22.52 20.48
N TRP A 62 10.65 21.21 20.76
CA TRP A 62 10.89 20.17 19.75
C TRP A 62 9.94 20.25 18.54
N TRP A 63 8.70 20.69 18.75
CA TRP A 63 7.68 20.86 17.73
C TRP A 63 8.04 21.94 16.69
N LEU A 64 8.92 22.89 17.01
CA LEU A 64 9.40 23.88 16.04
C LEU A 64 10.16 23.22 14.88
N ALA A 65 10.82 22.08 15.12
CA ALA A 65 11.49 21.36 14.04
C ALA A 65 10.50 20.81 13.00
N ILE A 66 9.29 20.40 13.43
CA ILE A 66 8.23 19.96 12.51
C ILE A 66 7.82 21.10 11.58
N ILE A 67 7.69 22.32 12.12
CA ILE A 67 7.29 23.50 11.35
C ILE A 67 8.43 23.97 10.43
N THR A 68 9.67 23.83 10.88
CA THR A 68 10.85 24.34 10.17
C THR A 68 11.24 23.46 8.98
N ASP A 69 11.04 22.15 9.07
CA ASP A 69 11.28 21.25 7.94
C ASP A 69 10.06 21.20 7.00
N VAL A 70 10.16 21.95 5.90
CA VAL A 70 9.13 22.01 4.86
C VAL A 70 8.78 20.63 4.30
N GLY A 71 9.76 19.71 4.25
CA GLY A 71 9.52 18.33 3.86
C GLY A 71 8.56 17.63 4.83
N THR A 72 8.85 17.70 6.12
CA THR A 72 7.97 17.16 7.18
C THR A 72 6.58 17.81 7.14
N LEU A 73 6.51 19.13 6.97
CA LEU A 73 5.23 19.83 6.93
C LEU A 73 4.36 19.39 5.74
N GLU A 74 4.94 19.27 4.54
CA GLU A 74 4.21 18.77 3.37
C GLU A 74 3.75 17.32 3.58
N PHE A 75 4.61 16.47 4.15
CA PHE A 75 4.24 15.10 4.46
C PHE A 75 3.06 15.04 5.44
N ILE A 76 3.05 15.86 6.49
CA ILE A 76 1.96 15.89 7.46
C ILE A 76 0.67 16.44 6.83
N ILE A 77 0.74 17.51 6.06
CA ILE A 77 -0.46 18.16 5.51
C ILE A 77 -1.06 17.37 4.35
N ARG A 78 -0.23 16.78 3.49
CA ARG A 78 -0.69 16.10 2.26
C ARG A 78 -0.52 14.58 2.34
N GLY A 79 0.65 14.12 2.76
CA GLY A 79 0.98 12.70 2.82
C GLY A 79 0.11 11.94 3.83
N VAL A 80 0.03 12.42 5.06
CA VAL A 80 -0.70 11.73 6.14
C VAL A 80 -2.19 11.57 5.82
N PRO A 81 -2.93 12.57 5.33
CA PRO A 81 -4.32 12.37 4.94
C PRO A 81 -4.50 11.37 3.80
N ILE A 82 -3.60 11.36 2.80
CA ILE A 82 -3.65 10.41 1.68
C ILE A 82 -3.41 8.99 2.19
N ILE A 83 -2.32 8.78 2.94
CA ILE A 83 -1.99 7.47 3.53
C ILE A 83 -3.11 7.02 4.47
N GLY A 84 -3.62 7.91 5.31
CA GLY A 84 -4.73 7.62 6.22
C GLY A 84 -6.00 7.20 5.47
N ARG A 85 -6.31 7.87 4.35
CA ARG A 85 -7.42 7.50 3.47
C ARG A 85 -7.18 6.13 2.82
N GLU A 86 -6.00 5.87 2.28
CA GLU A 86 -5.66 4.57 1.67
C GLU A 86 -5.74 3.44 2.69
N LEU A 87 -5.14 3.61 3.87
CA LEU A 87 -5.22 2.64 4.98
C LEU A 87 -6.67 2.40 5.42
N TRP A 88 -7.49 3.44 5.42
CA TRP A 88 -8.91 3.32 5.72
C TRP A 88 -9.63 2.52 4.65
N LEU A 89 -9.46 2.87 3.37
CA LEU A 89 -10.10 2.21 2.23
C LEU A 89 -9.73 0.73 2.12
N HIS A 90 -8.47 0.36 2.37
CA HIS A 90 -7.99 -1.03 2.30
C HIS A 90 -8.13 -1.82 3.61
N ARG A 91 -8.85 -1.28 4.60
CA ARG A 91 -9.10 -2.00 5.85
C ARG A 91 -10.04 -3.18 5.61
N ARG A 92 -9.86 -4.27 6.37
CA ARG A 92 -10.75 -5.46 6.34
C ARG A 92 -12.25 -5.15 6.46
N ALA A 93 -12.61 -4.07 7.16
CA ALA A 93 -14.00 -3.65 7.31
C ALA A 93 -14.65 -3.18 5.99
N ASN A 94 -13.85 -2.74 5.02
CA ASN A 94 -14.29 -2.30 3.71
C ASN A 94 -14.25 -3.40 2.65
N ILE A 95 -13.87 -4.63 3.02
CA ILE A 95 -13.97 -5.78 2.12
C ILE A 95 -15.45 -6.15 1.99
N ALA A 96 -15.94 -6.19 0.75
CA ALA A 96 -17.26 -6.71 0.41
C ALA A 96 -17.20 -8.24 0.23
N TYR A 97 -16.27 -8.69 -0.61
CA TYR A 97 -16.05 -10.10 -0.91
C TYR A 97 -14.55 -10.41 -0.95
N CYS A 98 -14.16 -11.59 -0.47
CA CYS A 98 -12.80 -12.10 -0.60
C CYS A 98 -12.89 -13.55 -1.07
N PHE A 99 -12.25 -13.84 -2.18
CA PHE A 99 -12.16 -15.17 -2.76
C PHE A 99 -10.69 -15.59 -2.72
N GLU A 100 -10.42 -16.76 -2.15
CA GLU A 100 -9.08 -17.29 -1.97
C GLU A 100 -9.03 -18.71 -2.53
N GLY A 101 -8.06 -18.98 -3.40
CA GLY A 101 -7.89 -20.26 -4.05
C GLY A 101 -6.41 -20.62 -4.21
N ASP A 102 -6.10 -21.90 -4.11
CA ASP A 102 -4.78 -22.42 -4.45
C ASP A 102 -4.82 -23.04 -5.84
N ASP A 103 -3.92 -22.60 -6.71
CA ASP A 103 -3.66 -23.22 -8.00
C ASP A 103 -2.47 -24.16 -7.85
N LYS A 104 -2.79 -25.45 -7.71
CA LYS A 104 -1.78 -26.52 -7.54
C LYS A 104 -0.92 -26.72 -8.79
N ALA A 105 -1.45 -26.44 -9.98
CA ALA A 105 -0.73 -26.65 -11.23
C ALA A 105 0.46 -25.68 -11.36
N TYR A 106 0.27 -24.43 -10.94
CA TYR A 106 1.30 -23.40 -10.97
C TYR A 106 1.88 -23.06 -9.60
N ASN A 107 1.56 -23.84 -8.57
CA ASN A 107 1.97 -23.64 -7.18
C ASN A 107 1.79 -22.19 -6.70
N LYS A 108 0.63 -21.59 -6.98
CA LYS A 108 0.34 -20.19 -6.62
C LYS A 108 -0.93 -20.08 -5.79
N HIS A 109 -0.94 -19.15 -4.85
CA HIS A 109 -2.11 -18.75 -4.09
C HIS A 109 -2.71 -17.49 -4.73
N ILE A 110 -4.00 -17.52 -5.02
CA ILE A 110 -4.73 -16.41 -5.63
C ILE A 110 -5.72 -15.85 -4.63
N THR A 111 -5.64 -14.55 -4.38
CA THR A 111 -6.57 -13.80 -3.54
C THR A 111 -7.24 -12.73 -4.39
N PHE A 112 -8.54 -12.84 -4.58
CA PHE A 112 -9.36 -11.84 -5.27
C PHE A 112 -10.25 -11.11 -4.25
N THR A 113 -9.98 -9.83 -4.04
CA THR A 113 -10.65 -9.00 -3.02
C THR A 113 -11.46 -7.91 -3.71
N LEU A 114 -12.74 -7.81 -3.37
CA LEU A 114 -13.66 -6.76 -3.80
C LEU A 114 -13.93 -5.82 -2.62
N TYR A 115 -13.62 -4.54 -2.76
CA TYR A 115 -13.86 -3.53 -1.72
C TYR A 115 -15.13 -2.73 -1.97
N ARG A 116 -15.83 -2.34 -0.90
CA ARG A 116 -17.12 -1.63 -0.96
C ARG A 116 -17.09 -0.30 -1.71
N HIS A 117 -15.93 0.34 -1.85
CA HIS A 117 -15.78 1.59 -2.61
C HIS A 117 -15.57 1.39 -4.11
N GLY A 118 -15.79 0.17 -4.63
CA GLY A 118 -15.75 -0.13 -6.06
C GLY A 118 -14.37 -0.44 -6.62
N GLU A 119 -13.39 -0.70 -5.76
CA GLU A 119 -12.05 -1.16 -6.16
C GLU A 119 -11.92 -2.67 -5.95
N CYS A 120 -11.20 -3.36 -6.84
CA CYS A 120 -10.90 -4.79 -6.73
C CYS A 120 -9.41 -5.07 -6.89
N HIS A 121 -8.90 -6.02 -6.10
CA HIS A 121 -7.50 -6.46 -6.13
C HIS A 121 -7.44 -7.94 -6.47
N LEU A 122 -6.67 -8.31 -7.49
CA LEU A 122 -6.28 -9.69 -7.78
C LEU A 122 -4.80 -9.87 -7.43
N LYS A 123 -4.55 -10.51 -6.29
CA LYS A 123 -3.22 -10.81 -5.79
C LYS A 123 -2.87 -12.27 -6.09
N GLN A 124 -1.66 -12.50 -6.58
CA GLN A 124 -1.12 -13.82 -6.90
C GLN A 124 0.20 -13.97 -6.15
N GLU A 125 0.30 -14.97 -5.28
CA GLU A 125 1.52 -15.32 -4.55
C GLU A 125 2.06 -16.65 -5.09
N PHE A 126 3.26 -16.66 -5.64
CA PHE A 126 3.88 -17.85 -6.20
C PHE A 126 4.72 -18.52 -5.12
N LYS A 127 4.37 -19.76 -4.74
CA LYS A 127 5.17 -20.55 -3.80
C LYS A 127 6.39 -21.08 -4.57
N ARG A 128 7.59 -20.70 -4.13
CA ARG A 128 8.86 -21.06 -4.76
C ARG A 128 9.71 -21.90 -3.81
N ALA A 129 10.55 -22.76 -4.38
CA ALA A 129 11.56 -23.46 -3.59
C ALA A 129 12.71 -22.51 -3.21
N VAL A 130 13.41 -22.84 -2.13
CA VAL A 130 14.57 -22.06 -1.67
C VAL A 130 15.65 -22.10 -2.76
N GLY A 131 16.08 -20.91 -3.23
CA GLY A 131 17.11 -20.77 -4.25
C GLY A 131 16.62 -20.46 -5.66
N GLU A 132 15.30 -20.51 -5.91
CA GLU A 132 14.72 -20.10 -7.19
C GLU A 132 14.60 -18.57 -7.31
N VAL A 133 14.90 -18.01 -8.48
CA VAL A 133 14.85 -16.56 -8.74
C VAL A 133 13.65 -16.21 -9.64
N GLY A 134 12.96 -15.11 -9.36
CA GLY A 134 11.88 -14.56 -10.18
C GLY A 134 10.71 -13.97 -9.39
N LEU A 135 9.58 -13.74 -10.06
CA LEU A 135 8.37 -13.13 -9.50
C LEU A 135 7.78 -13.93 -8.32
N VAL A 136 7.78 -13.34 -7.13
CA VAL A 136 7.19 -13.92 -5.90
C VAL A 136 5.71 -13.53 -5.76
N GLN A 137 5.36 -12.33 -6.21
CA GLN A 137 4.01 -11.80 -6.09
C GLN A 137 3.66 -10.92 -7.29
N SER A 138 2.43 -11.02 -7.76
CA SER A 138 1.80 -10.07 -8.68
C SER A 138 0.54 -9.50 -8.04
N THR A 139 0.22 -8.24 -8.32
CA THR A 139 -1.04 -7.64 -7.87
C THR A 139 -1.59 -6.77 -8.99
N LEU A 140 -2.81 -7.10 -9.41
CA LEU A 140 -3.59 -6.31 -10.35
C LEU A 140 -4.68 -5.56 -9.59
N VAL A 141 -4.83 -4.28 -9.92
CA VAL A 141 -5.84 -3.40 -9.33
C VAL A 141 -6.81 -2.97 -10.42
N GLY A 142 -8.09 -2.95 -10.08
CA GLY A 142 -9.12 -2.49 -10.99
C GLY A 142 -10.36 -2.01 -10.26
N THR A 143 -11.46 -1.90 -10.98
CA THR A 143 -12.74 -1.48 -10.43
C THR A 143 -13.75 -2.61 -10.50
N TRP A 144 -14.78 -2.54 -9.67
CA TRP A 144 -15.92 -3.43 -9.78
C TRP A 144 -17.22 -2.70 -9.45
N LEU A 145 -18.31 -3.21 -9.99
CA LEU A 145 -19.64 -2.69 -9.76
C LEU A 145 -20.62 -3.83 -9.55
N GLU A 146 -21.46 -3.69 -8.53
CA GLU A 146 -22.49 -4.65 -8.20
C GLU A 146 -23.81 -4.27 -8.89
N GLN A 147 -24.30 -5.12 -9.79
CA GLN A 147 -25.65 -5.05 -10.34
C GLN A 147 -26.52 -6.14 -9.70
N GLN A 148 -27.84 -6.11 -9.90
CA GLN A 148 -28.79 -6.95 -9.15
C GLN A 148 -28.38 -8.44 -9.11
N THR A 149 -28.02 -9.01 -10.26
CA THR A 149 -27.63 -10.42 -10.42
C THR A 149 -26.18 -10.62 -10.82
N GLU A 150 -25.44 -9.54 -11.06
CA GLU A 150 -24.12 -9.58 -11.70
C GLU A 150 -23.10 -8.74 -10.94
N ILE A 151 -21.84 -9.16 -11.00
CA ILE A 151 -20.67 -8.43 -10.52
C ILE A 151 -19.81 -8.15 -11.75
N ILE A 152 -19.70 -6.88 -12.12
CA ILE A 152 -18.87 -6.44 -13.24
C ILE A 152 -17.50 -6.07 -12.67
N VAL A 153 -16.44 -6.70 -13.16
CA VAL A 153 -15.06 -6.48 -12.73
C VAL A 153 -14.26 -5.98 -13.92
N SER A 154 -13.58 -4.85 -13.78
CA SER A 154 -12.68 -4.29 -14.79
C SER A 154 -11.24 -4.28 -14.25
N LEU A 155 -10.39 -5.19 -14.70
CA LEU A 155 -8.96 -5.21 -14.37
C LEU A 155 -8.15 -4.77 -15.59
N SER A 156 -7.29 -3.77 -15.40
CA SER A 156 -6.42 -3.19 -16.46
C SER A 156 -7.20 -2.70 -17.70
N GLN A 157 -7.47 -3.58 -18.66
CA GLN A 157 -8.19 -3.31 -19.91
C GLN A 157 -9.29 -4.32 -20.23
N GLN A 158 -9.50 -5.30 -19.37
CA GLN A 158 -10.48 -6.38 -19.57
C GLN A 158 -11.60 -6.23 -18.57
N THR A 159 -12.83 -6.45 -19.03
CA THR A 159 -14.04 -6.41 -18.19
C THR A 159 -14.71 -7.76 -18.23
N ILE A 160 -14.99 -8.31 -17.05
CA ILE A 160 -15.67 -9.60 -16.87
C ILE A 160 -16.96 -9.36 -16.11
N THR A 161 -18.03 -9.97 -16.61
CA THR A 161 -19.31 -10.03 -15.92
C THR A 161 -19.45 -11.39 -15.26
N LEU A 162 -19.57 -11.40 -13.95
CA LEU A 162 -19.73 -12.59 -13.13
C LEU A 162 -21.16 -12.66 -12.62
N ASN A 163 -21.85 -13.78 -12.83
CA ASN A 163 -23.18 -13.97 -12.24
C ASN A 163 -23.05 -14.25 -10.74
N LYS A 164 -23.78 -13.51 -9.89
CA LYS A 164 -23.80 -13.70 -8.43
C LYS A 164 -24.27 -15.07 -7.98
N VAL A 165 -25.01 -15.77 -8.84
CA VAL A 165 -25.58 -17.10 -8.56
C VAL A 165 -24.51 -18.20 -8.68
N ILE A 166 -23.35 -17.89 -9.26
CA ILE A 166 -22.27 -18.84 -9.47
C ILE A 166 -21.68 -19.25 -8.11
N GLN A 167 -21.59 -20.57 -7.88
CA GLN A 167 -20.90 -21.12 -6.71
C GLN A 167 -19.42 -20.68 -6.73
N ASN A 168 -18.86 -20.37 -5.56
CA ASN A 168 -17.56 -19.73 -5.41
C ASN A 168 -16.47 -20.31 -6.36
N ASP A 169 -16.42 -21.63 -6.53
CA ASP A 169 -15.35 -22.34 -7.27
C ASP A 169 -15.31 -22.01 -8.78
N GLU A 170 -16.47 -21.83 -9.41
CA GLU A 170 -16.58 -21.49 -10.84
C GLU A 170 -16.13 -20.05 -11.13
N LEU A 171 -16.30 -19.15 -10.15
CA LEU A 171 -16.00 -17.72 -10.28
C LEU A 171 -14.48 -17.48 -10.33
N ILE A 172 -13.69 -18.22 -9.54
CA ILE A 172 -12.21 -18.16 -9.64
C ILE A 172 -11.72 -18.75 -10.97
N LEU A 173 -12.30 -19.86 -11.42
CA LEU A 173 -11.94 -20.45 -12.72
C LEU A 173 -12.16 -19.47 -13.88
N GLN A 174 -13.30 -18.77 -13.89
CA GLN A 174 -13.58 -17.74 -14.89
C GLN A 174 -12.56 -16.59 -14.86
N LEU A 175 -12.20 -16.12 -13.65
CA LEU A 175 -11.19 -15.07 -13.47
C LEU A 175 -9.79 -15.54 -13.92
N GLN A 176 -9.41 -16.78 -13.61
CA GLN A 176 -8.11 -17.33 -14.00
C GLN A 176 -7.98 -17.48 -15.51
N ASN A 177 -8.99 -18.08 -16.16
CA ASN A 177 -8.96 -18.33 -17.60
C ASN A 177 -8.91 -17.02 -18.40
N HIS A 178 -9.58 -15.96 -17.92
CA HIS A 178 -9.66 -14.72 -18.67
C HIS A 178 -8.45 -13.79 -18.46
N PHE A 179 -7.94 -13.68 -17.22
CA PHE A 179 -6.88 -12.71 -16.90
C PHE A 179 -5.46 -13.28 -16.91
N ILE A 180 -5.28 -14.60 -16.82
CA ILE A 180 -3.96 -15.22 -16.60
C ILE A 180 -3.45 -15.93 -17.86
N HIS A 181 -4.34 -16.60 -18.60
CA HIS A 181 -3.96 -17.39 -19.77
C HIS A 181 -4.95 -17.16 -20.93
N PRO A 182 -4.88 -16.03 -21.64
CA PRO A 182 -5.76 -15.77 -22.79
C PRO A 182 -5.63 -16.81 -23.92
N ASP A 183 -4.51 -17.56 -23.97
CA ASP A 183 -4.19 -18.53 -25.04
C ASP A 183 -4.34 -20.03 -24.67
N HIS A 184 -4.75 -20.38 -23.45
CA HIS A 184 -4.91 -21.79 -23.05
C HIS A 184 -6.33 -22.07 -22.53
N SER A 185 -7.19 -22.55 -23.43
CA SER A 185 -8.58 -22.93 -23.19
C SER A 185 -8.78 -24.23 -22.39
N GLU A 186 -7.71 -24.85 -21.88
CA GLU A 186 -7.77 -26.17 -21.21
C GLU A 186 -6.88 -26.22 -19.97
N CYS A 187 -7.15 -25.37 -18.98
CA CYS A 187 -6.58 -25.53 -17.65
C CYS A 187 -7.59 -26.25 -16.75
N HIS A 188 -7.48 -27.58 -16.64
CA HIS A 188 -8.25 -28.37 -15.69
C HIS A 188 -7.70 -28.14 -14.27
N LEU A 189 -8.31 -27.20 -13.54
CA LEU A 189 -8.00 -26.89 -12.15
C LEU A 189 -9.01 -27.58 -11.23
N THR A 190 -8.63 -28.72 -10.69
CA THR A 190 -9.53 -29.64 -9.99
C THR A 190 -9.64 -29.46 -8.47
N ASP A 191 -9.02 -28.44 -7.85
CA ASP A 191 -9.15 -28.25 -6.40
C ASP A 191 -8.96 -26.77 -6.01
N ILE A 192 -10.02 -25.97 -6.11
CA ILE A 192 -10.08 -24.64 -5.50
C ILE A 192 -10.97 -24.78 -4.26
N CYS A 193 -10.35 -24.82 -3.07
CA CYS A 193 -11.10 -24.88 -1.81
C CYS A 193 -11.43 -23.45 -1.37
N LEU A 194 -12.62 -22.95 -1.70
CA LEU A 194 -13.00 -21.58 -1.37
C LEU A 194 -13.58 -21.44 0.03
N ARG A 195 -12.88 -20.65 0.84
CA ARG A 195 -13.39 -20.20 2.13
C ARG A 195 -14.00 -18.81 1.99
N GLN A 196 -15.31 -18.75 1.78
CA GLN A 196 -16.04 -17.49 1.87
C GLN A 196 -16.06 -17.02 3.33
N THR A 197 -15.13 -16.14 3.69
CA THR A 197 -15.20 -15.41 4.97
C THR A 197 -16.18 -14.25 4.79
N SER A 198 -17.48 -14.56 4.68
CA SER A 198 -18.50 -13.52 4.82
C SER A 198 -18.39 -13.03 6.26
N THR A 199 -17.79 -11.85 6.46
CA THR A 199 -17.92 -11.11 7.71
C THR A 199 -19.31 -10.48 7.72
N ARG A 200 -20.36 -11.33 7.75
CA ARG A 200 -21.69 -10.91 8.17
C ARG A 200 -21.61 -10.58 9.65
N ARG A 201 -21.13 -9.37 9.98
CA ARG A 201 -21.54 -8.72 11.21
C ARG A 201 -23.02 -8.42 11.01
N HIS A 202 -23.86 -9.26 11.59
CA HIS A 202 -25.23 -8.90 11.92
C HIS A 202 -25.15 -7.64 12.78
N HIS A 203 -25.31 -6.48 12.15
CA HIS A 203 -25.69 -5.27 12.86
C HIS A 203 -27.17 -5.44 13.22
N ALA A 204 -27.38 -5.90 14.46
CA ALA A 204 -28.58 -5.61 15.22
C ALA A 204 -28.52 -4.16 15.70
#